data_AF-A0A8S8ZWN3-F1
#
_entry.id   AF-A0A8S8ZWN3-F1
#
_cell.length_a   1.000
_cell.length_b   1.000
_cell.length_c   1.000
_cell.angle_alpha   90.00
_cell.angle_beta   90.00
_cell.angle_gamma   90.00
#
_symmetry.space_group_name_H-M   'P 1'
#
loop_
_entity.id
_entity.type
_entity.pdbx_description
1 polymer ?
#
loop_
_entity_poly.entity_id
_entity_poly.type
_entity_poly.pdbx_seq_one_letter_code
_entity_poly.pdbx_strand_id
1 'polypeptide(L)'
;MATPVKIKLNGLDMAVDAVPFELEAFKPFGDVVANPRPDLHPAMAAKANDTAGMPFDAIVANQGTAIKYQHVSRMENLYDQAPSGRTGVTVSNMFVCASRALPRRLEAGVECEIFPVTVLERHPFTSQTFVPLHADSQSRYLVVVAPSLSPSAKDQQLPVPSSRPAGAMVNRELPGRGLPDLKGLRAFIATTDQAVTYGAGTWHSPMVALGPADKAIDFFVFQHANEVAVEDCQEVFFGSSTVTVRLPPQSIASKL
;
A
#
# COMPACT_ATOMS: atom_id res chain seq x y z
N MET A 1 14.62 -19.42 -0.64
CA MET A 1 13.28 -18.82 -0.72
C MET A 1 12.34 -19.84 -1.37
N ALA A 2 11.23 -20.20 -0.72
CA ALA A 2 10.28 -21.18 -1.27
C ALA A 2 9.47 -20.55 -2.41
N THR A 3 9.01 -21.37 -3.35
CA THR A 3 8.35 -20.91 -4.58
C THR A 3 6.93 -20.41 -4.29
N PRO A 4 6.55 -19.20 -4.76
CA PRO A 4 5.21 -18.63 -4.58
C PRO A 4 4.09 -19.44 -5.26
N VAL A 5 2.86 -19.36 -4.72
CA VAL A 5 1.67 -20.10 -5.21
C VAL A 5 1.12 -19.46 -6.50
N LYS A 6 1.48 -20.01 -7.66
CA LYS A 6 1.04 -19.47 -8.96
C LYS A 6 -0.43 -19.80 -9.28
N ILE A 7 -1.34 -18.84 -9.13
CA ILE A 7 -2.74 -19.00 -9.54
C ILE A 7 -3.01 -18.24 -10.84
N LYS A 8 -3.32 -18.98 -11.92
CA LYS A 8 -3.63 -18.40 -13.22
C LYS A 8 -5.10 -17.96 -13.29
N LEU A 9 -5.33 -16.68 -13.52
CA LEU A 9 -6.61 -16.13 -13.98
C LEU A 9 -6.54 -16.01 -15.51
N ASN A 10 -7.56 -16.49 -16.22
CA ASN A 10 -7.61 -16.52 -17.70
C ASN A 10 -8.86 -15.76 -18.18
N GLY A 11 -8.75 -15.03 -19.29
CA GLY A 11 -9.91 -14.47 -20.03
C GLY A 11 -10.50 -13.16 -19.47
N LEU A 12 -9.74 -12.44 -18.63
CA LEU A 12 -10.11 -11.10 -18.16
C LEU A 12 -9.14 -10.07 -18.77
N ASP A 13 -9.66 -9.21 -19.64
CA ASP A 13 -8.99 -7.98 -20.10
C ASP A 13 -9.64 -6.80 -19.37
N MET A 14 -8.84 -6.07 -18.59
CA MET A 14 -9.34 -4.99 -17.74
C MET A 14 -8.32 -3.87 -17.65
N ALA A 15 -8.81 -2.64 -17.73
CA ALA A 15 -8.05 -1.43 -17.46
C ALA A 15 -8.64 -0.72 -16.24
N VAL A 16 -7.79 -0.20 -15.36
CA VAL A 16 -8.17 0.62 -14.20
C VAL A 16 -7.43 1.95 -14.28
N ASP A 17 -8.13 3.05 -14.04
CA ASP A 17 -7.51 4.37 -13.97
C ASP A 17 -6.87 4.58 -12.60
N ALA A 18 -5.62 5.03 -12.60
CA ALA A 18 -4.96 5.47 -11.39
C ALA A 18 -5.47 6.86 -11.01
N VAL A 19 -5.86 7.01 -9.74
CA VAL A 19 -6.32 8.28 -9.16
C VAL A 19 -5.32 8.81 -8.12
N PRO A 20 -5.42 10.05 -7.64
CA PRO A 20 -4.58 10.53 -6.54
C PRO A 20 -4.69 9.63 -5.30
N PHE A 21 -3.58 9.52 -4.55
CA PHE A 21 -3.55 8.70 -3.35
C PHE A 21 -4.19 9.43 -2.17
N GLU A 22 -5.43 9.04 -1.86
CA GLU A 22 -6.28 9.66 -0.85
C GLU A 22 -6.64 8.70 0.29
N LEU A 23 -6.71 9.25 1.52
CA LEU A 23 -6.95 8.49 2.74
C LEU A 23 -8.27 7.68 2.71
N GLU A 24 -9.41 8.34 2.42
CA GLU A 24 -10.71 7.66 2.51
C GLU A 24 -10.89 6.59 1.43
N ALA A 25 -10.35 6.81 0.23
CA ALA A 25 -10.40 5.82 -0.84
C ALA A 25 -9.51 4.59 -0.57
N PHE A 26 -8.40 4.77 0.16
CA PHE A 26 -7.46 3.69 0.49
C PHE A 26 -7.76 2.96 1.81
N LYS A 27 -8.56 3.56 2.69
CA LYS A 27 -8.92 3.06 4.03
C LYS A 27 -9.31 1.56 4.12
N PRO A 28 -10.02 0.96 3.15
CA PRO A 28 -10.31 -0.48 3.19
C PRO A 28 -9.07 -1.37 3.09
N PHE A 29 -8.00 -0.86 2.48
CA PHE A 29 -6.78 -1.61 2.15
C PHE A 29 -5.64 -1.34 3.13
N GLY A 30 -5.66 -0.20 3.82
CA GLY A 30 -4.55 0.22 4.65
C GLY A 30 -4.66 1.67 5.12
N ASP A 31 -3.50 2.28 5.39
CA ASP A 31 -3.36 3.66 5.82
C ASP A 31 -2.50 4.47 4.84
N VAL A 32 -2.88 5.72 4.64
CA VAL A 32 -2.03 6.74 4.01
C VAL A 32 -1.39 7.55 5.12
N VAL A 33 -0.06 7.57 5.19
CA VAL A 33 0.69 8.31 6.21
C VAL A 33 1.33 9.54 5.55
N ALA A 34 0.76 10.71 5.85
CA ALA A 34 1.25 12.00 5.37
C ALA A 34 0.97 13.08 6.44
N ASN A 35 1.52 14.28 6.27
CA ASN A 35 1.13 15.42 7.11
C ASN A 35 -0.33 15.81 6.78
N PRO A 36 -1.29 15.71 7.71
CA PRO A 36 -2.69 16.00 7.43
C PRO A 36 -3.00 17.51 7.37
N ARG A 37 -2.08 18.39 7.79
CA ARG A 37 -2.19 19.86 7.70
C ARG A 37 -0.86 20.47 7.27
N PRO A 38 -0.43 20.26 6.01
CA PRO A 38 0.82 20.82 5.50
C PRO A 38 0.80 22.36 5.46
N ASP A 39 -0.39 22.97 5.48
CA ASP A 39 -0.63 24.41 5.55
C ASP A 39 -0.42 25.00 6.97
N LEU A 40 -0.43 24.17 8.01
CA LEU A 40 -0.38 24.63 9.39
C LEU A 40 1.03 24.58 9.97
N HIS A 41 1.62 25.76 10.16
CA HIS A 41 2.90 25.86 10.85
C HIS A 41 2.73 25.55 12.37
N PRO A 42 3.61 24.73 13.00
CA PRO A 42 3.48 24.34 14.41
C PRO A 42 3.35 25.51 15.40
N ALA A 43 4.13 26.58 15.21
CA ALA A 43 4.05 27.77 16.05
C ALA A 43 2.67 28.45 16.04
N MET A 44 1.88 28.30 14.97
CA MET A 44 0.51 28.83 14.90
C MET A 44 -0.46 27.97 15.72
N ALA A 45 -0.35 26.64 15.61
CA ALA A 45 -1.12 25.71 16.46
C ALA A 45 -0.84 25.94 17.96
N ALA A 46 0.44 26.15 18.31
CA ALA A 46 0.85 26.43 19.68
C ALA A 46 0.26 27.73 20.24
N LYS A 47 0.25 28.81 19.44
CA LYS A 47 -0.33 30.10 19.84
C LYS A 47 -1.84 30.02 20.05
N ALA A 48 -2.54 29.27 19.22
CA ALA A 48 -3.96 29.03 19.38
C ALA A 48 -4.28 28.19 20.62
N ASN A 49 -3.31 27.41 21.12
CA ASN A 49 -3.47 26.40 22.17
C ASN A 49 -4.68 25.48 21.91
N ASP A 50 -4.96 25.24 20.63
CA ASP A 50 -6.15 24.54 20.19
C ASP A 50 -5.75 23.53 19.12
N THR A 51 -5.73 22.27 19.53
CA THR A 51 -5.65 21.11 18.62
C THR A 51 -6.97 20.33 18.60
N ALA A 52 -8.03 20.87 19.22
CA ALA A 52 -9.33 20.22 19.23
C ALA A 52 -9.86 20.13 17.80
N GLY A 53 -10.32 18.94 17.42
CA GLY A 53 -10.80 18.67 16.07
C GLY A 53 -9.69 18.52 15.01
N MET A 54 -8.41 18.63 15.38
CA MET A 54 -7.33 18.21 14.47
C MET A 54 -7.33 16.68 14.31
N PRO A 55 -6.97 16.15 13.12
CA PRO A 55 -6.88 14.72 12.88
C PRO A 55 -5.93 14.02 13.86
N PHE A 56 -6.15 12.72 14.09
CA PHE A 56 -5.22 11.85 14.84
C PHE A 56 -4.88 12.34 16.25
N ASP A 57 -5.86 12.91 16.96
CA ASP A 57 -5.72 13.41 18.34
C ASP A 57 -4.45 14.26 18.52
N ALA A 58 -4.23 15.19 17.58
CA ALA A 58 -2.99 15.93 17.50
C ALA A 58 -2.71 16.69 18.80
N ILE A 59 -1.42 16.73 19.18
CA ILE A 59 -0.96 17.55 20.31
C ILE A 59 0.17 18.47 19.87
N VAL A 60 0.25 19.63 20.51
CA VAL A 60 1.44 20.47 20.43
C VAL A 60 2.55 19.82 21.25
N ALA A 61 3.73 19.69 20.65
CA ALA A 61 4.91 19.07 21.23
C ALA A 61 6.12 20.01 21.14
N ASN A 62 7.24 19.61 21.74
CA ASN A 62 8.53 20.31 21.68
C ASN A 62 8.41 21.81 22.01
N GLN A 63 7.75 22.12 23.14
CA GLN A 63 7.56 23.51 23.62
C GLN A 63 6.91 24.44 22.58
N GLY A 64 6.02 23.91 21.73
CA GLY A 64 5.31 24.71 20.71
C GLY A 64 5.91 24.67 19.31
N THR A 65 6.99 23.91 19.11
CA THR A 65 7.72 23.87 17.82
C THR A 65 7.34 22.67 16.94
N ALA A 66 6.53 21.74 17.46
CA ALA A 66 6.06 20.57 16.71
C ALA A 66 4.56 20.32 16.91
N ILE A 67 3.94 19.71 15.91
CA ILE A 67 2.63 19.08 16.02
C ILE A 67 2.86 17.58 15.93
N LYS A 68 2.39 16.82 16.92
CA LYS A 68 2.44 15.36 16.91
C LYS A 68 1.05 14.82 16.59
N TYR A 69 0.88 14.31 15.38
CA TYR A 69 -0.27 13.49 14.99
C TYR A 69 -0.07 12.07 15.53
N GLN A 70 -1.04 11.58 16.31
CA GLN A 70 -0.87 10.34 17.06
C GLN A 70 -1.38 9.14 16.27
N HIS A 71 -0.57 8.08 16.24
CA HIS A 71 -1.00 6.78 15.69
C HIS A 71 -1.53 6.85 14.25
N VAL A 72 -0.86 7.63 13.39
CA VAL A 72 -1.21 7.85 11.98
C VAL A 72 -1.27 6.56 11.14
N SER A 73 -0.68 5.47 11.63
CA SER A 73 -0.91 4.10 11.16
C SER A 73 -0.71 3.11 12.32
N ARG A 74 -1.24 1.90 12.17
CA ARG A 74 -1.22 0.83 13.18
C ARG A 74 -0.64 -0.44 12.56
N MET A 75 0.55 -0.83 13.01
CA MET A 75 1.19 -2.07 12.57
C MET A 75 0.55 -3.29 13.20
N GLU A 76 0.32 -4.31 12.38
CA GLU A 76 -0.22 -5.59 12.80
C GLU A 76 0.88 -6.66 12.79
N ASN A 77 0.93 -7.47 13.85
CA ASN A 77 1.69 -8.71 13.96
C ASN A 77 0.71 -9.79 14.41
N LEU A 78 0.37 -10.70 13.50
CA LEU A 78 -0.63 -11.74 13.71
C LEU A 78 0.01 -13.14 13.64
N TYR A 79 1.34 -13.24 13.65
CA TYR A 79 2.07 -14.49 13.50
C TYR A 79 1.85 -15.49 14.65
N ASP A 80 1.30 -15.07 15.78
CA ASP A 80 0.85 -15.98 16.85
C ASP A 80 -0.24 -16.96 16.38
N GLN A 81 -0.91 -16.65 15.26
CA GLN A 81 -1.88 -17.53 14.59
C GLN A 81 -1.29 -18.31 13.42
N ALA A 82 0.01 -18.14 13.12
CA ALA A 82 0.65 -18.80 12.00
C ALA A 82 0.84 -20.31 12.26
N PRO A 83 0.50 -21.20 11.30
CA PRO A 83 0.59 -22.65 11.50
C PRO A 83 1.97 -23.18 11.88
N SER A 84 3.04 -22.50 11.47
CA SER A 84 4.41 -22.88 11.82
C SER A 84 4.72 -22.77 13.32
N GLY A 85 3.94 -22.01 14.09
CA GLY A 85 4.23 -21.65 15.47
C GLY A 85 5.45 -20.72 15.64
N ARG A 86 6.03 -20.21 14.54
CA ARG A 86 7.12 -19.23 14.59
C ARG A 86 6.58 -17.84 14.81
N THR A 87 7.04 -17.20 15.87
CA THR A 87 6.73 -15.79 16.18
C THR A 87 7.24 -14.87 15.08
N GLY A 88 6.44 -13.89 14.71
CA GLY A 88 6.85 -12.81 13.81
C GLY A 88 7.67 -11.78 14.58
N VAL A 89 8.84 -11.44 14.04
CA VAL A 89 9.69 -10.37 14.57
C VAL A 89 9.61 -9.15 13.66
N THR A 90 9.72 -7.95 14.22
CA THR A 90 9.80 -6.74 13.42
C THR A 90 11.09 -6.76 12.61
N VAL A 91 10.97 -6.55 11.31
CA VAL A 91 12.09 -6.43 10.38
C VAL A 91 12.03 -5.08 9.67
N SER A 92 13.20 -4.55 9.35
CA SER A 92 13.35 -3.29 8.63
C SER A 92 14.28 -3.49 7.46
N ASN A 93 13.84 -3.09 6.28
CA ASN A 93 14.53 -3.30 5.01
C ASN A 93 14.62 -1.99 4.23
N MET A 94 15.51 -1.96 3.26
CA MET A 94 15.61 -0.88 2.27
C MET A 94 15.26 -1.43 0.90
N PHE A 95 14.38 -0.75 0.19
CA PHE A 95 14.09 -1.03 -1.22
C PHE A 95 14.54 0.17 -2.05
N VAL A 96 15.48 -0.05 -2.96
CA VAL A 96 15.92 0.93 -3.95
C VAL A 96 15.23 0.59 -5.27
N CYS A 97 14.17 1.33 -5.60
CA CYS A 97 13.30 1.02 -6.73
C CYS A 97 13.58 1.93 -7.91
N ALA A 98 14.16 1.40 -8.99
CA ALA A 98 14.33 2.16 -10.22
C ALA A 98 12.98 2.61 -10.81
N SER A 99 12.93 3.87 -11.24
CA SER A 99 11.76 4.44 -11.91
C SER A 99 11.50 3.72 -13.23
N ARG A 100 10.24 3.29 -13.43
CA ARG A 100 9.85 2.55 -14.64
C ARG A 100 9.42 3.52 -15.74
N ALA A 101 10.06 3.44 -16.90
CA ALA A 101 9.55 4.07 -18.11
C ALA A 101 8.32 3.30 -18.59
N LEU A 102 7.15 3.96 -18.60
CA LEU A 102 5.90 3.33 -18.99
C LEU A 102 5.60 3.59 -20.48
N PRO A 103 5.13 2.57 -21.23
CA PRO A 103 4.67 2.78 -22.60
C PRO A 103 3.46 3.71 -22.61
N ARG A 104 3.40 4.59 -23.61
CA ARG A 104 2.26 5.47 -23.85
C ARG A 104 1.31 4.87 -24.85
N ARG A 105 0.01 5.04 -24.62
CA ARG A 105 -1.07 4.65 -25.55
C ARG A 105 -2.08 5.77 -25.67
N LEU A 106 -2.64 5.91 -26.87
CA LEU A 106 -3.77 6.80 -27.11
C LEU A 106 -5.07 6.01 -26.83
N GLU A 107 -5.78 6.36 -25.76
CA GLU A 107 -7.07 5.76 -25.42
C GLU A 107 -8.16 6.84 -25.41
N ALA A 108 -9.23 6.65 -26.18
CA ALA A 108 -10.34 7.60 -26.31
C ALA A 108 -9.88 9.05 -26.60
N GLY A 109 -8.77 9.22 -27.34
CA GLY A 109 -8.22 10.54 -27.69
C GLY A 109 -7.33 11.18 -26.61
N VAL A 110 -7.07 10.50 -25.51
CA VAL A 110 -6.17 10.94 -24.44
C VAL A 110 -4.93 10.04 -24.41
N GLU A 111 -3.74 10.65 -24.44
CA GLU A 111 -2.49 9.90 -24.24
C GLU A 111 -2.34 9.55 -22.77
N CYS A 112 -2.14 8.27 -22.46
CA CYS A 112 -1.93 7.79 -21.09
C CYS A 112 -0.72 6.85 -21.03
N GLU A 113 -0.07 6.84 -19.88
CA GLU A 113 0.97 5.85 -19.58
C GLU A 113 0.31 4.56 -19.08
N ILE A 114 0.83 3.42 -19.51
CA ILE A 114 0.23 2.11 -19.22
C ILE A 114 1.19 1.27 -18.38
N PHE A 115 0.71 0.84 -17.23
CA PHE A 115 1.41 -0.13 -16.39
C PHE A 115 0.71 -1.50 -16.44
N PRO A 116 1.36 -2.54 -16.98
CA PRO A 116 0.82 -3.90 -16.93
C PRO A 116 1.02 -4.49 -15.53
N VAL A 117 -0.08 -4.82 -14.86
CA VAL A 117 -0.07 -5.57 -13.60
C VAL A 117 0.01 -7.04 -13.94
N THR A 118 1.07 -7.72 -13.50
CA THR A 118 1.32 -9.15 -13.80
C THR A 118 1.32 -10.02 -12.56
N VAL A 119 1.40 -9.41 -11.38
CA VAL A 119 1.42 -10.08 -10.08
C VAL A 119 0.78 -9.19 -9.02
N LEU A 120 0.07 -9.82 -8.08
CA LEU A 120 -0.24 -9.22 -6.78
C LEU A 120 0.31 -10.14 -5.70
N GLU A 121 0.71 -9.55 -4.58
CA GLU A 121 1.17 -10.21 -3.38
C GLU A 121 0.38 -9.76 -2.15
N ARG A 122 0.45 -10.53 -1.08
CA ARG A 122 -0.05 -10.14 0.24
C ARG A 122 0.83 -10.70 1.35
N HIS A 123 0.83 -9.99 2.47
CA HIS A 123 1.42 -10.41 3.73
C HIS A 123 0.29 -10.76 4.71
N PRO A 124 -0.11 -12.04 4.83
CA PRO A 124 -1.35 -12.41 5.53
C PRO A 124 -1.32 -12.11 7.04
N PHE A 125 -0.14 -12.19 7.68
CA PHE A 125 0.00 -12.06 9.14
C PHE A 125 0.60 -10.71 9.58
N THR A 126 0.82 -9.76 8.68
CA THR A 126 1.38 -8.47 9.07
C THR A 126 0.97 -7.33 8.16
N SER A 127 0.96 -6.12 8.71
CA SER A 127 1.03 -4.90 7.90
C SER A 127 2.41 -4.73 7.31
N GLN A 128 2.50 -4.05 6.17
CA GLN A 128 3.76 -3.67 5.55
C GLN A 128 3.71 -2.20 5.17
N THR A 129 4.72 -1.45 5.57
CA THR A 129 4.79 0.00 5.31
C THR A 129 6.00 0.34 4.47
N PHE A 130 5.79 1.17 3.45
CA PHE A 130 6.84 1.78 2.63
C PHE A 130 6.88 3.27 2.87
N VAL A 131 8.02 3.77 3.35
CA VAL A 131 8.28 5.19 3.61
C VAL A 131 9.34 5.69 2.63
N PRO A 132 8.99 6.58 1.69
CA PRO A 132 9.99 7.22 0.83
C PRO A 132 10.98 8.03 1.68
N LEU A 133 12.26 7.96 1.36
CA LEU A 133 13.33 8.61 2.14
C LEU A 133 13.85 9.93 1.54
N HIS A 134 13.36 10.33 0.37
CA HIS A 134 13.71 11.62 -0.23
C HIS A 134 12.47 12.31 -0.77
N ALA A 135 12.47 13.64 -0.69
CA ALA A 135 11.49 14.46 -1.36
C ALA A 135 12.01 14.81 -2.75
N ASP A 136 11.41 14.23 -3.79
CA ASP A 136 11.64 14.62 -5.18
C ASP A 136 10.28 14.84 -5.86
N SER A 137 10.02 16.08 -6.27
CA SER A 137 8.74 16.46 -6.89
C SER A 137 8.51 15.82 -8.26
N GLN A 138 9.54 15.23 -8.87
CA GLN A 138 9.41 14.47 -10.11
C GLN A 138 9.17 12.98 -9.88
N SER A 139 9.45 12.48 -8.67
CA SER A 139 9.29 11.09 -8.29
C SER A 139 7.92 10.85 -7.67
N ARG A 140 7.28 9.77 -8.11
CA ARG A 140 5.97 9.30 -7.65
C ARG A 140 6.02 7.78 -7.59
N TYR A 141 5.02 7.15 -6.99
CA TYR A 141 4.94 5.69 -7.05
C TYR A 141 3.49 5.24 -7.19
N LEU A 142 3.31 4.10 -7.85
CA LEU A 142 2.00 3.52 -8.08
C LEU A 142 1.68 2.51 -6.96
N VAL A 143 0.54 2.71 -6.32
CA VAL A 143 -0.05 1.79 -5.36
C VAL A 143 -1.21 1.07 -6.05
N VAL A 144 -1.10 -0.23 -6.26
CA VAL A 144 -2.18 -1.06 -6.81
C VAL A 144 -2.63 -2.04 -5.75
N VAL A 145 -3.94 -2.09 -5.47
CA VAL A 145 -4.53 -2.95 -4.45
C VAL A 145 -5.78 -3.64 -4.95
N ALA A 146 -6.13 -4.78 -4.35
CA ALA A 146 -7.36 -5.49 -4.62
C ALA A 146 -7.99 -6.04 -3.33
N PRO A 147 -9.33 -6.06 -3.24
CA PRO A 147 -10.00 -6.80 -2.18
C PRO A 147 -9.82 -8.31 -2.39
N SER A 148 -10.18 -9.10 -1.39
CA SER A 148 -10.19 -10.56 -1.52
C SER A 148 -11.59 -11.04 -1.92
N LEU A 149 -11.64 -12.05 -2.78
CA LEU A 149 -12.83 -12.84 -3.04
C LEU A 149 -13.25 -13.62 -1.78
N SER A 150 -14.47 -14.16 -1.78
CA SER A 150 -14.83 -15.16 -0.78
C SER A 150 -13.92 -16.40 -0.88
N PRO A 151 -13.57 -17.04 0.24
CA PRO A 151 -12.74 -18.24 0.23
C PRO A 151 -13.31 -19.38 -0.64
N SER A 152 -12.42 -20.16 -1.24
CA SER A 152 -12.76 -21.22 -2.19
C SER A 152 -11.87 -22.46 -2.02
N ALA A 153 -12.10 -23.51 -2.80
CA ALA A 153 -11.21 -24.68 -2.81
C ALA A 153 -9.79 -24.34 -3.33
N LYS A 154 -9.63 -23.26 -4.11
CA LYS A 154 -8.33 -22.87 -4.70
C LYS A 154 -7.36 -22.27 -3.70
N ASP A 155 -7.88 -21.71 -2.62
CA ASP A 155 -7.11 -21.01 -1.58
C ASP A 155 -7.06 -21.77 -0.24
N GLN A 156 -7.57 -23.01 -0.21
CA GLN A 156 -7.72 -23.79 1.02
C GLN A 156 -6.39 -24.00 1.78
N GLN A 157 -5.26 -24.02 1.06
CA GLN A 157 -3.93 -24.22 1.66
C GLN A 157 -3.23 -22.92 2.07
N LEU A 158 -3.80 -21.75 1.77
CA LEU A 158 -3.18 -20.47 2.11
C LEU A 158 -3.47 -20.11 3.57
N PRO A 159 -2.44 -20.06 4.44
CA PRO A 159 -2.62 -19.67 5.83
C PRO A 159 -2.96 -18.19 5.93
N VAL A 160 -3.90 -17.87 6.82
CA VAL A 160 -4.31 -16.51 7.18
C VAL A 160 -4.71 -16.45 8.65
N PRO A 161 -4.62 -15.29 9.30
CA PRO A 161 -5.19 -15.11 10.63
C PRO A 161 -6.71 -15.22 10.58
N SER A 162 -7.28 -15.75 11.66
CA SER A 162 -8.73 -15.92 11.83
C SER A 162 -9.40 -14.69 12.44
N SER A 163 -8.67 -13.93 13.26
CA SER A 163 -9.18 -12.74 13.94
C SER A 163 -8.03 -11.80 14.32
N ARG A 164 -8.40 -10.58 14.73
CA ARG A 164 -7.48 -9.67 15.40
C ARG A 164 -7.56 -9.88 16.92
N PRO A 165 -6.48 -9.67 17.68
CA PRO A 165 -6.53 -9.69 19.14
C PRO A 165 -7.57 -8.71 19.70
N ALA A 166 -8.15 -9.05 20.85
CA ALA A 166 -9.06 -8.14 21.55
C ALA A 166 -8.36 -6.81 21.86
N GLY A 167 -9.02 -5.69 21.55
CA GLY A 167 -8.45 -4.35 21.73
C GLY A 167 -7.51 -3.90 20.60
N ALA A 168 -7.42 -4.64 19.49
CA ALA A 168 -6.72 -4.15 18.30
C ALA A 168 -7.33 -2.80 17.85
N MET A 169 -6.48 -1.77 17.74
CA MET A 169 -6.88 -0.41 17.37
C MET A 169 -7.00 -0.23 15.84
N VAL A 170 -7.33 -1.31 15.13
CA VAL A 170 -7.45 -1.40 13.67
C VAL A 170 -8.90 -1.74 13.34
N ASN A 171 -9.65 -0.76 12.81
CA ASN A 171 -11.07 -0.90 12.49
C ASN A 171 -11.30 -1.26 11.01
N ARG A 172 -10.74 -2.39 10.58
CA ARG A 172 -10.99 -3.00 9.26
C ARG A 172 -11.19 -4.49 9.45
N GLU A 173 -11.91 -5.14 8.54
CA GLU A 173 -12.03 -6.60 8.54
C GLU A 173 -10.74 -7.26 8.05
N LEU A 174 -10.51 -8.53 8.41
CA LEU A 174 -9.41 -9.29 7.81
C LEU A 174 -9.87 -9.77 6.43
N PRO A 175 -9.07 -9.62 5.36
CA PRO A 175 -9.46 -10.04 4.01
C PRO A 175 -9.72 -11.55 3.88
N GLY A 176 -9.26 -12.35 4.85
CA GLY A 176 -9.35 -13.80 4.81
C GLY A 176 -8.46 -14.41 3.73
N ARG A 177 -8.66 -15.70 3.44
CA ARG A 177 -7.77 -16.45 2.53
C ARG A 177 -8.07 -16.29 1.05
N GLY A 178 -9.19 -15.66 0.69
CA GLY A 178 -9.61 -15.55 -0.71
C GLY A 178 -8.56 -14.89 -1.61
N LEU A 179 -8.58 -15.27 -2.88
CA LEU A 179 -7.73 -14.72 -3.94
C LEU A 179 -8.09 -13.28 -4.27
N PRO A 180 -7.22 -12.50 -4.94
CA PRO A 180 -7.55 -11.11 -5.26
C PRO A 180 -8.76 -11.03 -6.18
N ASP A 181 -9.73 -10.18 -5.82
CA ASP A 181 -10.84 -9.80 -6.68
C ASP A 181 -10.39 -8.69 -7.64
N LEU A 182 -10.04 -9.09 -8.86
CA LEU A 182 -9.59 -8.14 -9.88
C LEU A 182 -10.66 -7.13 -10.27
N LYS A 183 -11.96 -7.46 -10.18
CA LYS A 183 -13.02 -6.47 -10.48
C LYS A 183 -13.04 -5.33 -9.46
N GLY A 184 -12.57 -5.62 -8.24
CA GLY A 184 -12.39 -4.65 -7.16
C GLY A 184 -11.04 -3.94 -7.17
N LEU A 185 -10.16 -4.18 -8.15
CA LEU A 185 -8.83 -3.58 -8.20
C LEU A 185 -8.91 -2.05 -8.23
N ARG A 186 -8.00 -1.42 -7.51
CA ARG A 186 -7.84 0.04 -7.41
C ARG A 186 -6.38 0.39 -7.63
N ALA A 187 -6.14 1.54 -8.24
CA ALA A 187 -4.81 2.05 -8.49
C ALA A 187 -4.74 3.52 -8.04
N PHE A 188 -3.64 3.86 -7.38
CA PHE A 188 -3.40 5.18 -6.85
C PHE A 188 -2.00 5.67 -7.19
N ILE A 189 -1.85 6.97 -7.45
CA ILE A 189 -0.57 7.64 -7.64
C ILE A 189 -0.24 8.37 -6.36
N ALA A 190 0.78 7.89 -5.67
CA ALA A 190 1.31 8.49 -4.46
C ALA A 190 2.55 9.33 -4.76
N THR A 191 2.76 10.36 -3.95
CA THR A 191 3.92 11.24 -3.99
C THR A 191 4.92 10.85 -2.90
N THR A 192 6.17 11.33 -2.99
CA THR A 192 7.24 10.94 -2.04
C THR A 192 7.09 11.51 -0.62
N ASP A 193 6.12 12.38 -0.38
CA ASP A 193 5.70 12.90 0.93
C ASP A 193 4.56 12.07 1.57
N GLN A 194 4.11 11.02 0.88
CA GLN A 194 3.15 10.06 1.40
C GLN A 194 3.85 8.71 1.59
N ALA A 195 3.67 8.08 2.75
CA ALA A 195 3.99 6.68 2.96
C ALA A 195 2.71 5.84 2.91
N VAL A 196 2.83 4.59 2.46
CA VAL A 196 1.72 3.63 2.39
C VAL A 196 1.92 2.54 3.40
N THR A 197 0.88 2.23 4.18
CA THR A 197 0.82 1.00 4.99
C THR A 197 -0.27 0.10 4.47
N TYR A 198 0.09 -1.06 3.93
CA TYR A 198 -0.87 -2.11 3.60
C TYR A 198 -1.34 -2.80 4.89
N GLY A 199 -2.66 -2.96 5.06
CA GLY A 199 -3.23 -3.75 6.14
C GLY A 199 -2.87 -5.24 6.01
N ALA A 200 -2.94 -5.99 7.12
CA ALA A 200 -2.64 -7.41 7.09
C ALA A 200 -3.55 -8.16 6.10
N GLY A 201 -2.94 -8.91 5.19
CA GLY A 201 -3.61 -9.70 4.15
C GLY A 201 -4.12 -8.92 2.94
N THR A 202 -3.90 -7.61 2.86
CA THR A 202 -4.27 -6.80 1.69
C THR A 202 -3.47 -7.24 0.46
N TRP A 203 -4.16 -7.57 -0.63
CA TRP A 203 -3.51 -7.80 -1.92
C TRP A 203 -3.03 -6.49 -2.53
N HIS A 204 -1.78 -6.45 -2.96
CA HIS A 204 -1.15 -5.29 -3.58
C HIS A 204 -0.11 -5.70 -4.62
N SER A 205 0.21 -4.81 -5.56
CA SER A 205 1.34 -5.05 -6.49
C SER A 205 2.66 -4.81 -5.76
N PRO A 206 3.74 -5.52 -6.13
CA PRO A 206 5.10 -5.12 -5.76
C PRO A 206 5.36 -3.66 -6.16
N MET A 207 6.21 -2.98 -5.39
CA MET A 207 6.44 -1.53 -5.50
C MET A 207 6.80 -1.07 -6.92
N VAL A 208 6.18 0.02 -7.36
CA VAL A 208 6.34 0.60 -8.70
C VAL A 208 6.74 2.07 -8.58
N ALA A 209 8.05 2.35 -8.67
CA ALA A 209 8.55 3.71 -8.75
C ALA A 209 8.28 4.31 -10.14
N LEU A 210 7.90 5.58 -10.15
CA LEU A 210 7.59 6.39 -11.33
C LEU A 210 8.42 7.67 -11.30
N GLY A 211 8.90 8.10 -12.46
CA GLY A 211 9.72 9.29 -12.59
C GLY A 211 10.66 9.18 -13.78
N PRO A 212 11.66 10.08 -13.88
CA PRO A 212 12.70 9.98 -14.90
C PRO A 212 13.44 8.62 -14.82
N ALA A 213 13.78 8.04 -15.96
CA ALA A 213 14.30 6.67 -16.06
C ALA A 213 15.68 6.46 -15.40
N ASP A 214 16.42 7.53 -15.14
CA ASP A 214 17.71 7.54 -14.45
C ASP A 214 17.58 7.71 -12.93
N LYS A 215 16.35 7.76 -12.39
CA LYS A 215 16.07 7.91 -10.97
C LYS A 215 15.65 6.60 -10.33
N ALA A 216 15.82 6.55 -9.02
CA ALA A 216 15.27 5.51 -8.16
C ALA A 216 14.58 6.19 -6.96
N ILE A 217 13.65 5.46 -6.35
CA ILE A 217 13.05 5.84 -5.08
C ILE A 217 13.54 4.88 -4.00
N ASP A 218 14.09 5.46 -2.94
CA ASP A 218 14.52 4.71 -1.75
C ASP A 218 13.37 4.64 -0.74
N PHE A 219 12.97 3.44 -0.38
CA PHE A 219 11.95 3.18 0.62
C PHE A 219 12.56 2.51 1.84
N PHE A 220 12.37 3.11 3.01
CA PHE A 220 12.45 2.39 4.26
C PHE A 220 11.19 1.54 4.42
N VAL A 221 11.37 0.24 4.57
CA VAL A 221 10.28 -0.73 4.63
C VAL A 221 10.28 -1.38 5.99
N PHE A 222 9.12 -1.42 6.66
CA PHE A 222 8.97 -2.13 7.92
C PHE A 222 7.73 -3.01 7.92
N GLN A 223 7.90 -4.20 8.47
CA GLN A 223 6.88 -5.24 8.60
C GLN A 223 7.28 -6.20 9.72
N HIS A 224 6.45 -7.20 9.98
CA HIS A 224 6.89 -8.38 10.72
C HIS A 224 7.22 -9.53 9.75
N ALA A 225 8.10 -10.43 10.15
CA ALA A 225 8.39 -11.64 9.40
C ALA A 225 8.71 -12.78 10.36
N ASN A 226 8.35 -14.00 9.98
CA ASN A 226 8.72 -15.21 10.72
C ASN A 226 9.61 -16.17 9.90
N GLU A 227 10.02 -15.73 8.70
CA GLU A 227 10.89 -16.45 7.76
C GLU A 227 10.27 -17.74 7.19
N VAL A 228 8.96 -17.91 7.30
CA VAL A 228 8.22 -19.00 6.66
C VAL A 228 7.54 -18.43 5.42
N ALA A 229 8.06 -18.79 4.24
CA ALA A 229 7.72 -18.14 2.98
C ALA A 229 6.22 -17.92 2.73
N VAL A 230 5.37 -18.94 2.94
CA VAL A 230 3.91 -18.85 2.67
C VAL A 230 3.13 -18.06 3.74
N GLU A 231 3.71 -17.89 4.92
CA GLU A 231 3.17 -17.10 6.01
C GLU A 231 3.65 -15.64 5.90
N ASP A 232 4.86 -15.42 5.39
CA ASP A 232 5.39 -14.10 5.12
C ASP A 232 4.79 -13.48 3.87
N CYS A 233 4.76 -14.17 2.72
CA CYS A 233 4.30 -13.60 1.46
C CYS A 233 3.57 -14.64 0.59
N GLN A 234 2.45 -14.23 0.01
CA GLN A 234 1.67 -15.02 -0.94
C GLN A 234 1.51 -14.23 -2.22
N GLU A 235 1.93 -14.76 -3.36
CA GLU A 235 1.87 -14.09 -4.67
C GLU A 235 0.89 -14.79 -5.61
N VAL A 236 0.24 -14.04 -6.50
CA VAL A 236 -0.64 -14.53 -7.57
C VAL A 236 -0.24 -13.88 -8.88
N PHE A 237 0.09 -14.71 -9.89
CA PHE A 237 0.53 -14.24 -11.22
C PHE A 237 -0.58 -14.31 -12.26
N PHE A 238 -0.79 -13.21 -12.99
CA PHE A 238 -1.81 -13.09 -14.03
C PHE A 238 -1.24 -13.61 -15.36
N GLY A 239 -1.39 -14.92 -15.59
CA GLY A 239 -0.81 -15.62 -16.74
C GLY A 239 -1.17 -15.02 -18.11
N SER A 240 -2.33 -15.35 -18.67
CA SER A 240 -2.78 -14.82 -19.97
C SER A 240 -3.80 -13.68 -19.84
N SER A 241 -4.06 -13.21 -18.62
CA SER A 241 -4.93 -12.07 -18.36
C SER A 241 -4.20 -10.77 -18.60
N THR A 242 -4.87 -9.80 -19.23
CA THR A 242 -4.33 -8.45 -19.42
C THR A 242 -4.96 -7.53 -18.38
N VAL A 243 -4.23 -7.26 -17.29
CA VAL A 243 -4.63 -6.24 -16.31
C VAL A 243 -3.72 -5.04 -16.49
N THR A 244 -4.29 -3.89 -16.83
CA THR A 244 -3.53 -2.66 -17.03
C THR A 244 -4.01 -1.57 -16.09
N VAL A 245 -3.06 -0.76 -15.62
CA VAL A 245 -3.33 0.51 -14.96
C VAL A 245 -3.01 1.63 -15.94
N ARG A 246 -3.94 2.56 -16.10
CA ARG A 246 -3.78 3.78 -16.91
C ARG A 246 -3.43 4.93 -16.00
N LEU A 247 -2.32 5.59 -16.27
CA LEU A 247 -1.90 6.77 -15.54
C LEU A 247 -2.27 8.01 -16.37
N PRO A 248 -2.94 9.00 -15.77
CA PRO A 248 -3.28 10.23 -16.46
C PRO A 248 -2.02 11.02 -16.86
N PRO A 249 -2.10 11.88 -17.89
CA PRO A 249 -1.00 12.76 -18.27
C PRO A 249 -0.44 13.57 -17.09
N GLN A 250 0.88 13.74 -17.04
CA GLN A 250 1.56 14.46 -15.96
C GLN A 250 1.06 15.92 -15.77
N SER A 251 0.54 16.57 -16.81
CA SER A 251 -0.02 17.93 -16.75
C SER A 251 -1.35 18.05 -15.99
N ILE A 252 -2.03 16.92 -15.75
CA ILE A 252 -3.23 16.81 -14.90
C ILE A 252 -2.81 16.45 -13.46
N ALA A 253 -1.74 15.68 -13.30
CA ALA A 253 -1.21 15.28 -12.00
C ALA A 253 -0.46 16.40 -11.23
N SER A 254 -0.09 17.51 -11.90
CA SER A 254 0.56 18.67 -11.25
C SER A 254 -0.43 19.71 -10.70
N LYS A 255 -1.74 19.46 -10.80
CA LYS A 255 -2.82 20.30 -10.24
C LYS A 255 -3.58 19.59 -9.11
N LEU A 256 -3.06 18.47 -8.62
CA LEU A 256 -3.61 17.64 -7.55
C LEU A 256 -2.60 17.61 -6.41
#